data_AF-A0A1F4Z5Z2-F1
#
_entry.id   AF-A0A1F4Z5Z2-F1
#
_cell.length_a   1.000
_cell.length_b   1.000
_cell.length_c   1.000
_cell.angle_alpha   90.00
_cell.angle_beta   90.00
_cell.angle_gamma   90.00
#
_symmetry.space_group_name_H-M   'P 1'
#
loop_
_entity.id
_entity.type
_entity.pdbx_description
1 polymer ?
#
loop_
_entity_poly.entity_id
_entity_poly.type
_entity_poly.pdbx_seq_one_letter_code
_entity_poly.pdbx_strand_id
1 'polypeptide(L)'
;MRAFKKGFTLIELLVVIGVLAVIAAGVVALINPQDKIAQANDSKVINDIGQYATALQSYSAQNNGLYPDTDYVGMKAVVQSTGELTAAPDAPTGYASYEYSTTSGADARVCGQVKALKYTSQSLNWWKWDSVSGRACAVSGCADSCP
;
A
#
# COMPACT_ATOMS: atom_id res chain seq x y z
N MET A 1 53.03 32.44 15.44
CA MET A 1 52.47 31.79 16.65
C MET A 1 51.87 30.46 16.24
N ARG A 2 52.37 29.32 16.77
CA ARG A 2 51.81 28.00 16.47
C ARG A 2 50.67 27.73 17.45
N ALA A 3 49.43 27.67 16.94
CA ALA A 3 48.27 27.32 17.74
C ALA A 3 48.38 25.85 18.19
N PHE A 4 48.35 25.61 19.50
CA PHE A 4 48.19 24.27 20.05
C PHE A 4 46.80 23.76 19.66
N LYS A 5 46.74 22.77 18.76
CA LYS A 5 45.50 22.02 18.52
C LYS A 5 45.20 21.24 19.81
N LYS A 6 44.13 21.63 20.52
CA LYS A 6 43.59 20.84 21.63
C LYS A 6 43.19 19.48 21.09
N GLY A 7 43.84 18.42 21.57
CA GLY A 7 43.45 17.04 21.30
C GLY A 7 42.23 16.65 22.12
N PHE A 8 41.43 15.74 21.57
CA PHE A 8 40.30 15.11 22.25
C PHE A 8 40.82 14.22 23.39
N THR A 9 40.19 14.27 24.57
CA THR A 9 40.54 13.39 25.68
C THR A 9 39.88 12.02 25.52
N LEU A 10 40.52 10.96 26.05
CA LEU A 10 39.96 9.61 26.04
C LEU A 10 38.64 9.53 26.82
N ILE A 11 38.51 10.31 27.89
CA ILE A 11 37.27 10.36 28.68
C ILE A 11 36.13 11.03 27.93
N GLU A 12 36.39 12.08 27.14
CA GLU A 12 35.38 12.70 26.29
C GLU A 12 34.85 11.71 25.25
N LEU A 13 35.73 10.91 24.63
CA LEU A 13 35.30 9.88 23.68
C LEU A 13 34.47 8.78 24.39
N LEU A 14 34.89 8.36 25.59
CA LEU A 14 34.22 7.31 26.36
C LEU A 14 32.80 7.72 26.80
N VAL A 15 32.64 8.94 27.30
CA VAL A 15 31.30 9.45 27.68
C VAL A 15 30.41 9.58 26.45
N VAL A 16 30.94 10.03 25.31
CA VAL A 16 30.16 10.16 24.06
C VAL A 16 29.64 8.81 23.58
N ILE A 17 30.48 7.78 23.51
CA ILE A 17 30.00 6.45 23.09
C ILE A 17 28.99 5.86 24.09
N GLY A 18 29.13 6.16 25.39
CA GLY A 18 28.18 5.76 26.41
C GLY A 18 26.81 6.40 26.22
N VAL A 19 26.77 7.72 25.99
CA VAL A 19 25.52 8.45 25.72
C VAL A 19 24.90 8.01 24.40
N LEU A 20 25.72 7.82 23.34
CA LEU A 20 25.24 7.33 22.04
C LEU A 20 24.61 5.93 22.15
N ALA A 21 25.19 5.03 22.95
CA ALA A 21 24.65 3.70 23.16
C ALA A 21 23.25 3.73 23.81
N VAL A 22 23.06 4.57 24.83
CA VAL A 22 21.76 4.72 25.52
C VAL A 22 20.70 5.30 24.59
N ILE A 23 21.03 6.35 23.84
CA ILE A 23 20.08 6.97 22.90
C ILE A 23 19.73 5.98 21.78
N ALA A 24 20.72 5.30 21.20
CA ALA A 24 20.49 4.33 20.13
C ALA A 24 19.57 3.18 20.58
N ALA A 25 19.79 2.63 21.78
CA ALA A 25 18.93 1.60 22.34
C ALA A 25 17.49 2.09 22.55
N GLY A 26 17.31 3.32 23.03
CA GLY A 26 15.99 3.94 23.21
C GLY A 26 15.21 4.13 21.91
N VAL A 27 15.87 4.56 20.83
CA VAL A 27 15.19 4.78 19.52
C VAL A 27 14.73 3.47 18.90
N VAL A 28 15.55 2.41 18.95
CA VAL A 28 15.19 1.10 18.36
C VAL A 28 13.98 0.48 19.07
N ALA A 29 13.83 0.71 20.38
CA ALA A 29 12.69 0.20 21.15
C ALA A 29 11.33 0.79 20.73
N LEU A 30 11.31 1.94 20.04
CA LEU A 30 10.09 2.64 19.65
C LEU A 30 9.60 2.31 18.23
N ILE A 31 10.42 1.65 17.41
CA ILE A 31 10.08 1.31 16.02
C ILE A 31 9.57 -0.12 15.97
N ASN A 32 8.35 -0.32 15.48
CA ASN A 32 7.88 -1.64 15.07
C ASN A 32 8.30 -1.88 13.61
N PRO A 33 9.39 -2.63 13.32
CA PRO A 33 9.88 -2.81 11.96
C PRO A 33 8.87 -3.55 11.08
N GLN A 34 8.06 -4.45 11.65
CA GLN A 34 7.04 -5.19 10.91
C GLN A 34 5.96 -4.26 10.39
N ASP A 35 5.48 -3.33 11.25
CA ASP A 35 4.49 -2.35 10.85
C ASP A 35 5.04 -1.36 9.81
N LYS A 36 6.32 -0.98 9.89
CA LYS A 36 6.93 -0.12 8.86
C LYS A 36 7.01 -0.79 7.49
N ILE A 37 7.32 -2.08 7.44
CA ILE A 37 7.29 -2.87 6.21
C ILE A 37 5.85 -2.98 5.69
N ALA A 38 4.88 -3.20 6.60
CA ALA A 38 3.46 -3.24 6.24
C ALA A 38 3.00 -1.91 5.64
N GLN A 39 3.36 -0.76 6.23
CA GLN A 39 3.02 0.56 5.70
C GLN A 39 3.58 0.80 4.28
N ALA A 40 4.80 0.33 4.00
CA ALA A 40 5.40 0.44 2.67
C ALA A 40 4.66 -0.42 1.63
N ASN A 41 4.37 -1.67 1.97
CA ASN A 41 3.61 -2.57 1.11
C ASN A 41 2.15 -2.12 0.91
N ASP A 42 1.50 -1.62 1.96
CA ASP A 42 0.16 -1.02 1.88
C ASP A 42 0.16 0.19 0.94
N SER A 43 1.21 1.02 0.97
CA SER A 43 1.35 2.15 0.04
C SER A 43 1.42 1.68 -1.41
N LYS A 44 2.12 0.56 -1.67
CA LYS A 44 2.10 -0.10 -2.98
C LYS A 44 0.69 -0.57 -3.35
N VAL A 45 0.01 -1.30 -2.46
CA VAL A 45 -1.37 -1.76 -2.68
C VAL A 45 -2.31 -0.60 -3.01
N ILE A 46 -2.26 0.50 -2.26
CA ILE A 46 -3.11 1.67 -2.48
C ILE A 46 -2.86 2.27 -3.88
N ASN A 47 -1.60 2.38 -4.29
CA ASN A 47 -1.26 2.87 -5.63
C ASN A 47 -1.70 1.90 -6.74
N ASP A 48 -1.58 0.60 -6.51
CA ASP A 48 -1.98 -0.43 -7.46
C ASP A 48 -3.51 -0.42 -7.66
N ILE A 49 -4.28 -0.31 -6.57
CA ILE A 49 -5.73 -0.15 -6.64
C ILE A 49 -6.13 1.14 -7.37
N GLY A 50 -5.40 2.24 -7.18
CA GLY A 50 -5.61 3.48 -7.94
C GLY A 50 -5.34 3.34 -9.44
N GLN A 51 -4.32 2.56 -9.82
CA GLN A 51 -4.02 2.24 -11.22
C GLN A 51 -5.13 1.39 -11.84
N TYR A 52 -5.58 0.33 -11.15
CA TYR A 52 -6.72 -0.48 -11.61
C TYR A 52 -8.00 0.34 -11.72
N ALA A 53 -8.29 1.22 -10.77
CA ALA A 53 -9.45 2.11 -10.83
C ALA A 53 -9.43 2.96 -12.11
N THR A 54 -8.30 3.59 -12.41
CA THR A 54 -8.14 4.42 -13.62
C THR A 54 -8.30 3.58 -14.89
N ALA A 55 -7.68 2.41 -14.94
CA ALA A 55 -7.78 1.48 -16.07
C ALA A 55 -9.20 0.98 -16.30
N LEU A 56 -9.91 0.61 -15.23
CA LEU A 56 -11.30 0.16 -15.29
C LEU A 56 -12.24 1.28 -15.74
N GLN A 57 -12.03 2.51 -15.25
CA GLN A 57 -12.80 3.67 -15.71
C GLN A 57 -12.58 3.95 -17.20
N SER A 58 -11.34 3.89 -17.67
CA SER A 58 -10.99 4.05 -19.08
C SER A 58 -11.60 2.95 -19.96
N TYR A 59 -11.54 1.69 -19.50
CA TYR A 59 -12.19 0.56 -20.15
C TYR A 59 -13.70 0.78 -20.25
N SER A 60 -14.35 1.14 -19.15
CA SER A 60 -15.79 1.39 -19.11
C SER A 60 -16.21 2.50 -20.08
N ALA A 61 -15.44 3.58 -20.15
CA ALA A 61 -15.68 4.67 -21.10
C ALA A 61 -15.66 4.21 -22.58
N GLN A 62 -14.85 3.20 -22.91
CA GLN A 62 -14.75 2.63 -24.25
C GLN A 62 -15.77 1.50 -24.51
N ASN A 63 -16.35 0.93 -23.47
CA ASN A 63 -17.22 -0.25 -23.54
C ASN A 63 -18.66 0.06 -23.09
N ASN A 64 -19.21 1.18 -23.57
CA ASN A 64 -20.60 1.59 -23.30
C ASN A 64 -20.96 1.69 -21.81
N GLY A 65 -20.00 2.05 -20.97
CA GLY A 65 -20.18 2.13 -19.52
C GLY A 65 -20.03 0.80 -18.77
N LEU A 66 -19.77 -0.31 -19.48
CA LEU A 66 -19.62 -1.63 -18.88
C LEU A 66 -18.18 -1.94 -18.52
N TYR A 67 -18.00 -2.55 -17.35
CA TYR A 67 -16.74 -3.10 -16.88
C TYR A 67 -16.57 -4.56 -17.33
N PRO A 68 -15.34 -5.13 -17.28
CA PRO A 68 -15.13 -6.53 -17.62
C PRO A 68 -15.98 -7.46 -16.75
N ASP A 69 -16.91 -8.20 -17.35
CA ASP A 69 -17.79 -9.15 -16.65
C ASP A 69 -17.09 -10.50 -16.47
N THR A 70 -16.13 -10.54 -15.55
CA THR A 70 -15.26 -11.70 -15.33
C THR A 70 -14.67 -11.65 -13.92
N ASP A 71 -13.88 -12.67 -13.56
CA ASP A 71 -13.16 -12.70 -12.29
C ASP A 71 -11.91 -11.82 -12.33
N TYR A 72 -11.15 -11.80 -11.23
CA TYR A 72 -9.90 -11.04 -11.15
C TYR A 72 -8.89 -11.41 -12.25
N VAL A 73 -8.75 -12.70 -12.57
CA VAL A 73 -7.78 -13.17 -13.56
C VAL A 73 -8.17 -12.68 -14.96
N GLY A 74 -9.45 -12.79 -15.31
CA GLY A 74 -9.98 -12.27 -16.56
C GLY A 74 -9.87 -10.76 -16.64
N MET A 75 -10.22 -10.03 -15.58
CA MET A 75 -10.12 -8.56 -15.55
C MET A 75 -8.68 -8.12 -15.76
N LYS A 76 -7.73 -8.75 -15.06
CA LYS A 76 -6.29 -8.50 -15.20
C LYS A 76 -5.84 -8.70 -16.65
N ALA A 77 -6.27 -9.78 -17.30
CA ALA A 77 -5.93 -10.05 -18.69
C ALA A 77 -6.54 -9.01 -19.66
N VAL A 78 -7.78 -8.58 -19.42
CA VAL A 78 -8.47 -7.57 -20.25
C VAL A 78 -7.79 -6.21 -20.16
N VAL A 79 -7.50 -5.71 -18.94
CA VAL A 79 -6.84 -4.41 -18.79
C VAL A 79 -5.42 -4.39 -19.36
N GLN A 80 -4.77 -5.56 -19.47
CA GLN A 80 -3.48 -5.69 -20.16
C GLN A 80 -3.61 -5.74 -21.68
N SER A 81 -4.55 -6.52 -22.21
CA SER A 81 -4.72 -6.68 -23.66
C SER A 81 -5.23 -5.42 -24.35
N THR A 82 -6.03 -4.63 -23.63
CA THR A 82 -6.53 -3.32 -24.08
C THR A 82 -5.50 -2.20 -23.95
N GLY A 83 -4.36 -2.45 -23.29
CA GLY A 83 -3.30 -1.46 -23.11
C GLY A 83 -3.57 -0.42 -22.03
N GLU A 84 -4.66 -0.56 -21.27
CA GLU A 84 -4.98 0.30 -20.12
C GLU A 84 -3.92 0.18 -19.01
N LEU A 85 -3.32 -1.02 -18.88
CA LEU A 85 -2.14 -1.26 -18.06
C LEU A 85 -1.10 -2.08 -18.84
N THR A 86 0.08 -1.52 -19.06
CA THR A 86 1.20 -2.23 -19.72
C THR A 86 1.72 -3.41 -18.89
N ALA A 87 1.65 -3.29 -17.56
CA ALA A 87 1.87 -4.38 -16.62
C ALA A 87 0.85 -4.24 -15.48
N ALA A 88 -0.02 -5.23 -15.33
CA ALA A 88 -1.02 -5.21 -14.26
C ALA A 88 -0.34 -5.60 -12.93
N PRO A 89 -0.36 -4.73 -11.91
CA PRO A 89 0.42 -4.95 -10.71
C PRO A 89 -0.09 -6.14 -9.90
N ASP A 90 0.85 -6.87 -9.31
CA ASP A 90 0.57 -7.99 -8.42
C ASP A 90 0.72 -7.60 -6.95
N ALA A 91 -0.07 -8.26 -6.09
CA ALA A 91 -0.02 -8.05 -4.65
C ALA A 91 1.39 -8.32 -4.10
N PRO A 92 1.87 -7.54 -3.10
CA PRO A 92 3.16 -7.79 -2.49
C PRO A 92 3.26 -9.18 -1.86
N THR A 93 4.46 -9.75 -1.78
CA THR A 93 4.65 -11.06 -1.14
C THR A 93 4.10 -11.08 0.28
N GLY A 94 3.32 -12.11 0.60
CA GLY A 94 2.69 -12.27 1.91
C GLY A 94 1.37 -11.50 2.05
N TYR A 95 0.86 -10.86 1.00
CA TYR A 95 -0.50 -10.30 0.94
C TYR A 95 -1.43 -11.26 0.18
N ALA A 96 -2.73 -11.18 0.46
CA ALA A 96 -3.73 -11.82 -0.39
C ALA A 96 -3.65 -11.25 -1.81
N SER A 97 -4.00 -12.08 -2.80
CA SER A 97 -4.16 -11.60 -4.17
C SER A 97 -5.23 -10.50 -4.22
N TYR A 98 -5.11 -9.59 -5.18
CA TYR A 98 -6.18 -8.63 -5.41
C TYR A 98 -7.46 -9.35 -5.79
N GLU A 99 -8.59 -8.78 -5.37
CA GLU A 99 -9.90 -9.28 -5.72
C GLU A 99 -10.59 -8.27 -6.63
N TYR A 100 -11.40 -8.81 -7.53
CA TYR A 100 -12.25 -8.07 -8.43
C TYR A 100 -13.64 -8.68 -8.41
N SER A 101 -14.66 -7.83 -8.40
CA SER A 101 -16.05 -8.26 -8.52
C SER A 101 -16.86 -7.26 -9.32
N THR A 102 -17.92 -7.78 -9.93
CA THR A 102 -18.81 -7.05 -10.82
C THR A 102 -20.18 -7.75 -10.82
N THR A 103 -21.23 -6.99 -11.13
CA THR A 103 -22.59 -7.45 -11.31
C THR A 103 -22.93 -7.32 -12.79
N SER A 104 -22.60 -8.34 -13.58
CA SER A 104 -22.83 -8.36 -15.02
C SER A 104 -22.21 -7.15 -15.76
N GLY A 105 -21.03 -6.71 -15.33
CA GLY A 105 -20.34 -5.55 -15.90
C GLY A 105 -20.93 -4.18 -15.54
N ALA A 106 -22.05 -4.10 -14.82
CA ALA A 106 -22.70 -2.82 -14.49
C ALA A 106 -21.92 -2.01 -13.44
N ASP A 107 -21.21 -2.70 -12.56
CA ASP A 107 -20.32 -2.12 -11.56
C ASP A 107 -18.98 -2.87 -11.53
N ALA A 108 -17.95 -2.23 -11.02
CA ALA A 108 -16.66 -2.81 -10.72
C ALA A 108 -16.23 -2.47 -9.30
N ARG A 109 -15.70 -3.47 -8.60
CA ARG A 109 -15.00 -3.32 -7.32
C ARG A 109 -13.66 -4.00 -7.45
N VAL A 110 -12.60 -3.30 -7.07
CA VAL A 110 -11.26 -3.85 -6.97
C VAL A 110 -10.68 -3.55 -5.61
N CYS A 111 -10.07 -4.53 -4.97
CA CYS A 111 -9.54 -4.36 -3.63
C CYS A 111 -8.25 -5.14 -3.42
N GLY A 112 -7.47 -4.68 -2.45
CA GLY A 112 -6.26 -5.34 -2.01
C GLY A 112 -6.12 -5.29 -0.50
N GLN A 113 -5.50 -6.32 0.05
CA GLN A 113 -5.30 -6.41 1.49
C GLN A 113 -4.37 -5.31 1.99
N VAL A 114 -4.68 -4.75 3.16
CA VAL A 114 -3.79 -3.84 3.91
C VAL A 114 -3.52 -4.43 5.30
N LYS A 115 -2.30 -4.24 5.81
CA LYS A 115 -1.85 -4.88 7.05
C LYS A 115 -1.27 -3.92 8.08
N ALA A 116 -1.00 -2.66 7.74
CA ALA A 116 -0.47 -1.69 8.69
C ALA A 116 -1.44 -1.48 9.86
N LEU A 117 -0.88 -1.27 11.04
CA LEU A 117 -1.60 -1.09 12.30
C LEU A 117 -2.61 0.06 12.23
N LYS A 118 -2.36 1.09 11.43
CA LYS A 118 -3.33 2.19 11.21
C LYS A 118 -4.68 1.70 10.65
N TYR A 119 -4.70 0.59 9.92
CA TYR A 119 -5.91 -0.05 9.40
C TYR A 119 -6.37 -1.19 10.31
N THR A 120 -5.47 -2.11 10.63
CA THR A 120 -5.83 -3.35 11.34
C THR A 120 -6.26 -3.10 12.79
N SER A 121 -5.80 -2.01 13.44
CA SER A 121 -6.30 -1.59 14.76
C SER A 121 -7.77 -1.15 14.76
N GLN A 122 -8.33 -0.85 13.59
CA GLN A 122 -9.74 -0.49 13.38
C GLN A 122 -10.52 -1.65 12.73
N SER A 123 -9.94 -2.85 12.68
CA SER A 123 -10.50 -4.02 11.98
C SER A 123 -10.71 -3.81 10.47
N LEU A 124 -10.00 -2.84 9.87
CA LEU A 124 -9.97 -2.61 8.43
C LEU A 124 -8.79 -3.39 7.85
N ASN A 125 -9.07 -4.29 6.91
CA ASN A 125 -8.05 -5.20 6.35
C ASN A 125 -7.94 -5.08 4.83
N TRP A 126 -8.73 -4.19 4.21
CA TRP A 126 -8.78 -4.04 2.76
C TRP A 126 -8.80 -2.58 2.36
N TRP A 127 -8.10 -2.27 1.27
CA TRP A 127 -8.24 -1.03 0.53
C TRP A 127 -9.02 -1.34 -0.75
N LYS A 128 -10.13 -0.64 -0.96
CA LYS A 128 -11.07 -0.90 -2.04
C LYS A 128 -11.29 0.34 -2.88
N TRP A 129 -11.44 0.18 -4.18
CA TRP A 129 -12.12 1.12 -5.06
C TRP A 129 -13.43 0.51 -5.59
N ASP A 130 -14.47 1.32 -5.70
CA ASP A 130 -15.78 0.93 -6.21
C ASP A 130 -16.31 1.96 -7.22
N SER A 131 -16.76 1.47 -8.37
CA SER A 131 -17.26 2.30 -9.48
C SER A 131 -18.54 3.07 -9.19
N VAL A 132 -19.40 2.59 -8.28
CA VAL A 132 -20.68 3.23 -7.93
C VAL A 132 -20.43 4.52 -7.17
N SER A 133 -19.49 4.47 -6.22
CA SER A 133 -19.05 5.65 -5.46
C SER A 133 -17.98 6.48 -6.18
N GLY A 134 -17.22 5.86 -7.10
CA GLY A 134 -16.06 6.45 -7.76
C GLY A 134 -14.88 6.72 -6.81
N ARG A 135 -14.92 6.19 -5.58
CA ARG A 135 -13.98 6.51 -4.50
C ARG A 135 -13.24 5.28 -4.01
N ALA A 136 -12.05 5.50 -3.47
CA ALA A 136 -11.27 4.49 -2.78
C ALA A 136 -11.31 4.72 -1.26
N CYS A 137 -11.38 3.64 -0.49
CA CYS A 137 -11.54 3.67 0.97
C CYS A 137 -10.98 2.40 1.64
N ALA A 138 -10.78 2.46 2.95
CA ALA A 138 -10.45 1.29 3.76
C ALA A 138 -11.73 0.62 4.29
N VAL A 139 -11.81 -0.71 4.22
CA VAL A 139 -12.99 -1.52 4.59
C VAL A 139 -12.58 -2.80 5.33
N SER A 140 -13.53 -3.40 6.07
CA SER A 140 -13.33 -4.67 6.78
C SER A 140 -13.27 -5.88 5.86
N GLY A 141 -14.03 -5.87 4.77
CA GLY A 141 -14.04 -6.87 3.71
C GLY A 141 -14.25 -6.21 2.33
N CYS A 142 -13.77 -6.86 1.28
CA CYS A 142 -13.82 -6.32 -0.09
C CYS A 142 -15.25 -6.04 -0.59
N ALA A 143 -16.24 -6.82 -0.13
CA ALA A 143 -17.64 -6.65 -0.48
C ALA A 143 -18.31 -5.45 0.23
N ASP A 144 -17.72 -4.94 1.32
CA ASP A 144 -18.34 -3.90 2.14
C ASP A 144 -18.35 -2.56 1.42
N SER A 145 -19.40 -1.77 1.58
CA SER A 145 -19.51 -0.43 1.01
C SER A 145 -18.46 0.53 1.61
N CYS A 146 -18.02 1.52 0.84
CA CYS A 146 -17.22 2.60 1.41
C CYS A 146 -18.08 3.42 2.39
N PRO A 147 -17.54 3.83 3.54
CA PRO A 147 -18.21 4.75 4.45
C PRO A 147 -18.36 6.16 3.85
#